data_AF-A0AAD4JFU9-F1
#
_entry.id   AF-A0AAD4JFU9-F1
#
_cell.length_a   1.000
_cell.length_b   1.000
_cell.length_c   1.000
_cell.angle_alpha   90.00
_cell.angle_beta   90.00
_cell.angle_gamma   90.00
#
_symmetry.space_group_name_H-M   'P 1'
#
loop_
_entity.id
_entity.type
_entity.pdbx_description
1 polymer ?
#
loop_
_entity_poly.entity_id
_entity_poly.type
_entity_poly.pdbx_seq_one_letter_code
_entity_poly.pdbx_strand_id
1 'polypeptide(L)'
;MVNSVDYIVNQVRAMEEELLLRIKQQGLNVKPRIQFVVTRLIPDAKGNKFNQEMELIEGTTHSHILRIPFITEKGVLGPWVSRFDIYPYLERYAQASISICTKNYTETSVSLRTN
;
A
#
# COMPACT_ATOMS: atom_id res chain seq x y z
N MET A 1 -11.28 5.83 -21.43
CA MET A 1 -11.48 4.74 -20.45
C MET A 1 -10.57 5.02 -19.29
N VAL A 2 -11.11 5.27 -18.09
CA VAL A 2 -10.29 5.42 -16.89
C VAL A 2 -10.02 4.00 -16.39
N ASN A 3 -8.76 3.57 -16.39
CA ASN A 3 -8.40 2.29 -15.76
C ASN A 3 -8.49 2.46 -14.24
N SER A 4 -9.02 1.47 -13.53
CA SER A 4 -9.22 1.56 -12.07
C SER A 4 -7.93 1.85 -11.29
N VAL A 5 -6.78 1.49 -11.86
CA VAL A 5 -5.45 1.77 -11.30
C VAL A 5 -5.12 3.27 -11.37
N ASP A 6 -5.33 3.90 -12.53
CA ASP A 6 -5.05 5.33 -12.73
C ASP A 6 -5.92 6.20 -11.82
N TYR A 7 -7.16 5.77 -11.57
CA TYR A 7 -8.08 6.47 -10.67
C TYR A 7 -7.53 6.48 -9.23
N ILE A 8 -7.12 5.32 -8.71
CA ILE A 8 -6.61 5.19 -7.34
C ILE A 8 -5.32 5.99 -7.16
N VAL A 9 -4.41 5.93 -8.13
CA VAL A 9 -3.15 6.68 -8.10
C VAL A 9 -3.41 8.18 -8.05
N ASN A 10 -4.32 8.69 -8.90
CA ASN A 10 -4.66 10.11 -8.90
C ASN A 10 -5.38 10.55 -7.62
N GLN A 11 -6.25 9.70 -7.06
CA GLN A 11 -6.95 9.99 -5.81
C GLN A 11 -5.98 10.11 -4.62
N VAL A 12 -5.01 9.19 -4.53
CA VAL A 12 -4.00 9.20 -3.47
C VAL A 12 -3.12 10.44 -3.55
N ARG A 13 -2.71 10.84 -4.77
CA ARG A 13 -1.97 12.08 -4.98
C ARG A 13 -2.73 13.31 -4.47
N ALA A 14 -4.00 13.44 -4.86
CA ALA A 14 -4.85 14.56 -4.42
C ALA A 14 -5.02 14.57 -2.89
N MET A 15 -5.14 13.39 -2.28
CA MET A 15 -5.29 13.26 -0.83
C MET A 15 -4.01 13.65 -0.07
N GLU A 16 -2.83 13.31 -0.58
CA GLU A 16 -1.56 13.75 0.04
C GLU A 16 -1.38 15.26 -0.01
N GLU A 17 -1.67 15.89 -1.17
CA GLU A 17 -1.61 17.34 -1.33
C GLU A 17 -2.53 18.06 -0.36
N GLU A 18 -3.77 17.58 -0.21
CA GLU A 18 -4.75 18.16 0.71
C GLU A 18 -4.31 18.01 2.18
N LEU A 19 -3.77 16.85 2.56
CA LEU A 19 -3.26 16.65 3.92
C LEU A 19 -2.08 17.58 4.22
N LEU A 20 -1.13 17.71 3.30
CA LEU A 20 -0.01 18.65 3.43
C LEU A 20 -0.50 20.09 3.59
N LEU A 21 -1.49 20.49 2.80
CA LEU A 21 -2.09 21.82 2.88
C LEU A 21 -2.75 22.06 4.24
N ARG A 22 -3.56 21.12 4.73
CA ARG A 22 -4.25 21.22 6.03
C ARG A 22 -3.27 21.26 7.20
N ILE A 23 -2.21 20.45 7.15
CA ILE A 23 -1.15 20.44 8.18
C ILE A 23 -0.44 21.80 8.23
N LYS A 24 -0.08 22.35 7.06
CA LYS A 24 0.54 23.67 6.95
C LYS A 24 -0.37 24.78 7.47
N GLN A 25 -1.67 24.72 7.17
CA GLN A 25 -2.66 25.68 7.66
C GLN A 25 -2.81 25.65 9.19
N GLN A 26 -2.67 24.48 9.81
CA GLN A 26 -2.73 24.33 11.28
C GLN A 26 -1.40 24.66 11.98
N GLY A 27 -0.34 25.02 11.24
CA GLY A 27 0.98 25.29 11.81
C GLY A 27 1.65 24.06 12.44
N LEU A 28 1.17 22.86 12.12
CA LEU A 28 1.72 21.60 12.61
C LEU A 28 2.92 21.23 11.74
N ASN A 29 4.10 21.02 12.32
CA ASN A 29 5.27 20.52 11.59
C ASN A 29 5.31 18.98 11.58
N VAL A 30 4.16 18.36 11.30
CA VAL A 30 4.02 16.90 11.30
C VAL A 30 4.08 16.42 9.86
N LYS A 31 5.01 15.51 9.54
CA LYS A 31 5.00 14.88 8.21
C LYS A 31 3.71 14.03 8.07
N PRO A 32 2.94 14.20 6.99
CA PRO A 32 1.77 13.36 6.76
C PRO A 32 2.17 11.89 6.79
N ARG A 33 1.35 11.07 7.45
CA ARG A 33 1.60 9.64 7.60
C ARG A 33 1.57 8.97 6.23
N ILE A 34 2.42 7.95 6.07
CA ILE A 34 2.58 7.19 4.83
C ILE A 34 1.23 6.60 4.42
N GLN A 35 0.72 7.00 3.25
CA GLN A 35 -0.50 6.44 2.69
C GLN A 35 -0.16 5.16 1.95
N PHE A 36 -0.72 4.03 2.40
CA PHE A 36 -0.50 2.73 1.76
C PHE A 36 -1.66 2.38 0.83
N VAL A 37 -1.37 2.17 -0.45
CA VAL A 37 -2.29 1.51 -1.38
C VAL A 37 -2.02 0.02 -1.32
N VAL A 38 -2.90 -0.72 -0.65
CA VAL A 38 -2.72 -2.17 -0.50
C VAL A 38 -3.29 -2.89 -1.72
N THR A 39 -2.43 -3.61 -2.44
CA THR A 39 -2.83 -4.44 -3.58
C THR A 39 -2.31 -5.86 -3.43
N ARG A 40 -2.84 -6.77 -4.24
CA ARG A 40 -2.45 -8.17 -4.21
C ARG A 40 -1.08 -8.36 -4.87
N LEU A 41 -0.17 -9.03 -4.18
CA LEU A 41 1.08 -9.51 -4.77
C LEU A 41 0.81 -10.78 -5.58
N ILE A 42 1.24 -10.79 -6.84
CA ILE A 42 1.18 -11.94 -7.74
C ILE A 42 2.63 -12.32 -8.09
N PRO A 43 3.22 -13.32 -7.42
CA PRO A 43 4.65 -13.63 -7.55
C PRO A 43 5.03 -14.22 -8.92
N ASP A 44 4.07 -14.70 -9.70
CA ASP A 44 4.31 -15.29 -11.03
C ASP A 44 4.26 -14.27 -12.18
N ALA A 45 4.14 -12.98 -11.85
CA ALA A 45 4.26 -11.89 -12.83
C ALA A 45 5.75 -11.70 -13.21
N LYS A 46 6.26 -12.60 -14.05
CA LYS A 46 7.63 -12.53 -14.59
C LYS A 46 7.73 -11.36 -15.58
N GLY A 47 8.39 -10.27 -15.18
CA GLY A 47 8.89 -9.23 -16.09
C GLY A 47 8.49 -7.79 -15.78
N ASN A 48 7.83 -7.53 -14.66
CA ASN A 48 7.30 -6.21 -14.34
C ASN A 48 7.57 -5.84 -12.87
N LYS A 49 7.61 -4.53 -12.55
CA LYS A 49 7.88 -3.99 -11.20
C LYS A 49 6.91 -4.50 -10.11
N PHE A 50 5.89 -5.29 -10.50
CA PHE A 50 4.90 -5.93 -9.64
C PHE A 50 5.43 -6.92 -8.60
N ASN A 51 6.71 -7.29 -8.66
CA ASN A 51 7.37 -8.13 -7.65
C ASN A 51 7.94 -7.34 -6.45
N GLN A 52 7.86 -6.01 -6.46
CA GLN A 52 8.27 -5.21 -5.31
C GLN A 52 7.13 -5.13 -4.30
N GLU A 53 7.41 -5.53 -3.06
CA GLU A 53 6.47 -5.46 -1.93
C GLU A 53 6.08 -4.02 -1.60
N MET A 54 7.00 -3.08 -1.80
CA MET A 54 6.77 -1.65 -1.58
C MET A 54 7.24 -0.85 -2.80
N GLU A 55 6.35 -0.03 -3.35
CA GLU A 55 6.65 0.84 -4.50
C GLU A 55 6.17 2.26 -4.21
N LEU A 56 7.02 3.27 -4.37
CA LEU A 56 6.63 4.67 -4.22
C LEU A 56 5.71 5.08 -5.38
N ILE A 57 4.60 5.76 -5.08
CA ILE A 57 3.73 6.27 -6.15
C ILE A 57 4.40 7.48 -6.80
N GLU A 58 4.55 7.46 -8.13
CA GLU A 58 5.15 8.57 -8.86
C GLU A 58 4.36 9.88 -8.66
N GLY A 59 5.06 10.94 -8.25
CA GLY A 59 4.47 12.24 -7.93
C GLY A 59 3.97 12.37 -6.50
N THR A 60 4.39 11.50 -5.58
CA THR A 60 4.09 11.57 -4.15
C THR A 60 5.35 11.46 -3.30
N THR A 61 5.35 12.01 -2.08
CA THR A 61 6.53 11.98 -1.19
C THR A 61 6.36 10.93 -0.09
N HIS A 62 5.12 10.70 0.35
CA HIS A 62 4.80 9.80 1.46
C HIS A 62 3.87 8.65 1.04
N SER A 63 3.45 8.55 -0.22
CA SER A 63 2.50 7.51 -0.64
C SER A 63 3.19 6.30 -1.27
N HIS A 64 2.90 5.11 -0.74
CA HIS A 64 3.52 3.86 -1.16
C HIS A 64 2.44 2.84 -1.52
N ILE A 65 2.68 2.04 -2.55
CA ILE A 65 1.91 0.86 -2.89
C ILE A 65 2.51 -0.31 -2.12
N LEU A 66 1.70 -0.94 -1.29
CA LEU A 66 2.08 -2.14 -0.54
C LEU A 66 1.43 -3.35 -1.19
N ARG A 67 2.24 -4.31 -1.63
CA ARG A 67 1.76 -5.54 -2.26
C ARG A 67 1.81 -6.68 -1.27
N ILE A 68 0.66 -7.31 -1.04
CA ILE A 68 0.53 -8.38 -0.05
C ILE A 68 0.08 -9.68 -0.72
N PRO A 69 0.80 -10.79 -0.52
CA PRO A 69 0.40 -12.07 -1.10
C PRO A 69 -0.85 -12.61 -0.42
N PHE A 70 -1.65 -13.36 -1.18
CA PHE A 70 -2.73 -14.16 -0.58
C PHE A 70 -2.12 -15.39 0.08
N ILE A 71 -2.36 -15.53 1.38
CA ILE A 71 -1.84 -16.63 2.19
C ILE A 71 -2.96 -17.64 2.41
N THR A 72 -2.68 -18.89 2.07
CA THR A 72 -3.56 -20.05 2.28
C THR A 72 -2.88 -21.05 3.20
N GLU A 73 -3.60 -22.08 3.65
CA GLU A 73 -3.05 -23.16 4.48
C GLU A 73 -1.91 -23.92 3.80
N LYS A 74 -1.89 -23.93 2.46
CA LYS A 74 -0.87 -24.60 1.65
C LYS A 74 0.28 -23.68 1.26
N GLY A 75 0.28 -22.42 1.71
CA GLY A 75 1.28 -21.41 1.39
C GLY A 75 0.73 -20.22 0.60
N VAL A 76 1.64 -19.50 -0.08
CA VAL A 76 1.32 -18.29 -0.86
C VAL A 76 0.66 -18.68 -2.18
N LEU A 77 -0.51 -18.08 -2.46
CA LEU A 77 -1.26 -18.33 -3.68
C LEU A 77 -0.70 -17.50 -4.84
N GLY A 78 0.08 -18.18 -5.68
CA GLY A 78 0.73 -17.61 -6.87
C GLY A 78 -0.19 -17.18 -8.01
N PRO A 79 -1.18 -17.98 -8.45
CA PRO A 79 -1.94 -17.66 -9.66
C PRO A 79 -2.94 -16.54 -9.46
N TRP A 80 -3.27 -15.80 -10.53
CA TRP A 80 -4.36 -14.84 -10.52
C TRP A 80 -5.68 -15.53 -10.15
N VAL A 81 -6.47 -14.90 -9.28
CA VAL A 81 -7.77 -15.42 -8.85
C VAL A 81 -8.82 -14.42 -9.29
N SER A 82 -9.91 -14.95 -9.85
CA SER A 82 -11.06 -14.14 -10.24
C SER A 82 -11.61 -13.38 -9.04
N ARG A 83 -12.06 -12.14 -9.28
CA ARG A 83 -12.70 -11.29 -8.25
C ARG A 83 -13.92 -11.93 -7.58
N PHE A 84 -14.51 -12.97 -8.18
CA PHE A 84 -15.64 -13.70 -7.61
C PHE A 84 -15.21 -14.82 -6.65
N ASP A 85 -13.95 -15.26 -6.72
CA ASP A 85 -13.43 -16.39 -5.93
C ASP A 85 -12.46 -15.94 -4.82
N ILE A 86 -12.37 -14.62 -4.56
CA ILE A 86 -11.44 -14.07 -3.55
C ILE A 86 -11.98 -14.11 -2.11
N TYR A 87 -13.29 -14.28 -1.92
CA TYR A 87 -13.95 -14.20 -0.61
C TYR A 87 -13.27 -15.01 0.51
N PRO A 88 -12.89 -16.29 0.33
CA PRO A 88 -12.25 -17.06 1.40
C PRO A 88 -10.85 -16.55 1.80
N TYR A 89 -10.22 -15.70 0.97
CA TYR A 89 -8.88 -15.18 1.21
C TYR A 89 -8.89 -13.76 1.81
N LEU A 90 -10.03 -13.05 1.78
CA LEU A 90 -10.12 -11.66 2.22
C LEU A 90 -9.82 -11.49 3.71
N GLU A 91 -10.27 -12.40 4.56
CA GLU A 91 -10.02 -12.34 6.00
C GLU A 91 -8.52 -12.45 6.31
N ARG A 92 -7.86 -13.48 5.76
CA ARG A 92 -6.41 -13.70 5.93
C ARG A 92 -5.61 -12.55 5.33
N TYR A 93 -6.06 -12.03 4.19
CA TYR A 93 -5.44 -10.86 3.57
C TYR A 93 -5.55 -9.61 4.43
N ALA A 94 -6.71 -9.35 5.04
CA ALA A 94 -6.90 -8.22 5.94
C ALA A 94 -5.98 -8.34 7.19
N GLN A 95 -5.89 -9.53 7.78
CA GLN A 95 -4.99 -9.80 8.91
C GLN A 95 -3.52 -9.60 8.54
N ALA A 96 -3.09 -10.12 7.38
CA ALA A 96 -1.73 -9.91 6.87
C ALA A 96 -1.45 -8.43 6.60
N SER A 97 -2.42 -7.70 6.04
CA SER A 97 -2.35 -6.26 5.79
C SER A 97 -2.15 -5.46 7.06
N ILE A 98 -2.91 -5.75 8.09
CA ILE A 98 -2.76 -5.10 9.40
C ILE A 98 -1.36 -5.36 9.94
N SER A 99 -0.92 -6.62 9.96
CA SER A 99 0.40 -7.00 10.49
C SER A 99 1.55 -6.28 9.77
N ILE A 100 1.52 -6.23 8.43
CA ILE A 100 2.57 -5.59 7.63
C ILE A 100 2.52 -4.06 7.78
N CYS A 101 1.34 -3.44 7.73
CA CYS A 101 1.19 -2.00 7.94
C CYS A 101 1.67 -1.59 9.34
N THR A 102 1.37 -2.37 10.38
CA THR A 102 1.83 -2.10 11.75
C THR A 102 3.34 -2.23 11.87
N LYS A 103 3.96 -3.26 11.27
CA LYS A 103 5.43 -3.41 11.26
C LYS A 103 6.13 -2.23 10.58
N ASN A 104 5.67 -1.88 9.38
CA ASN A 104 6.22 -0.73 8.64
C ASN A 104 6.00 0.59 9.38
N TYR A 105 4.89 0.74 10.11
CA TYR A 105 4.66 1.90 10.98
C TYR A 105 5.70 1.98 12.11
N THR A 106 6.02 0.84 12.75
CA THR A 106 7.04 0.81 13.81
C THR A 106 8.44 1.08 13.30
N GLU A 107 8.85 0.50 12.17
CA GLU A 107 10.18 0.72 11.57
C GLU A 107 10.37 2.17 11.10
N THR A 108 9.34 2.76 10.48
CA THR A 108 9.35 4.18 10.09
C THR A 108 9.46 5.10 11.32
N SER A 109 8.79 4.75 12.43
CA SER A 109 8.84 5.54 13.67
C SER A 109 10.20 5.47 14.39
N VAL A 110 10.93 4.36 14.25
CA VAL A 110 12.28 4.19 14.81
C VAL A 110 13.28 5.03 14.02
N SER A 111 13.20 5.06 12.68
CA SER A 111 14.10 5.88 11.85
C SER A 111 13.89 7.39 12.02
N LEU A 112 12.71 7.83 12.49
CA LEU A 112 12.43 9.24 12.80
C LEU A 112 12.82 9.64 14.23
N ARG A 113 13.24 8.69 15.08
CA ARG A 113 13.76 8.97 16.45
C ARG A 113 15.29 9.00 16.53
N THR A 114 15.99 8.55 15.50
CA THR A 114 17.47 8.47 15.44
C THR A 114 18.14 9.60 14.66
N ASN A 115 17.42 10.67 14.28
CA ASN A 115 17.99 11.92 13.75
C ASN A 115 17.54 13.12 14.57
#